data_AF-A0A087B4X0-F1
#
_entry.id   AF-A0A087B4X0-F1
#
_cell.length_a   1.000
_cell.length_b   1.000
_cell.length_c   1.000
_cell.angle_alpha   90.00
_cell.angle_beta   90.00
_cell.angle_gamma   90.00
#
_symmetry.space_group_name_H-M   'P 1'
#
loop_
_entity.id
_entity.type
_entity.pdbx_description
1 polymer ?
#
loop_
_entity_poly.entity_id
_entity_poly.type
_entity_poly.pdbx_seq_one_letter_code
_entity_poly.pdbx_strand_id
1 'polypeptide(L)'
;MARTNEHGGVDYGIVRTADEVWLADDDGDGRNPEWVADEEDATVWPTREQAETFALLAGVAQETDTGIELDDHVDIREVHWINEEDIEPDDLDRELDEEEHGN
;
A
#
# COMPACT_ATOMS: atom_id res chain seq x y z
N MET A 1 -9.52 -6.86 4.02
CA MET A 1 -9.23 -8.00 3.12
C MET A 1 -7.75 -7.93 2.80
N ALA A 2 -7.08 -9.04 2.55
CA ALA A 2 -5.67 -9.02 2.17
C ALA A 2 -5.56 -8.57 0.70
N ARG A 3 -4.67 -7.61 0.41
CA ARG A 3 -4.36 -7.17 -0.95
C ARG A 3 -3.57 -8.26 -1.64
N THR A 4 -3.86 -8.56 -2.91
CA THR A 4 -3.10 -9.57 -3.66
C THR A 4 -2.54 -9.04 -4.95
N ASN A 5 -1.29 -9.41 -5.23
CA ASN A 5 -0.67 -9.18 -6.52
C ASN A 5 0.15 -10.42 -6.92
N GLU A 6 0.54 -10.48 -8.20
CA GLU A 6 1.20 -11.65 -8.79
C GLU A 6 2.63 -11.90 -8.26
N HIS A 7 3.21 -10.99 -7.44
CA HIS A 7 4.59 -11.09 -6.92
C HIS A 7 4.67 -11.13 -5.38
N GLY A 8 3.59 -10.86 -4.66
CA GLY A 8 3.64 -10.39 -3.27
C GLY A 8 4.41 -9.06 -3.11
N GLY A 9 4.53 -8.56 -1.88
CA GLY A 9 5.48 -7.48 -1.57
C GLY A 9 4.93 -6.37 -0.68
N VAL A 10 5.71 -5.29 -0.58
CA VAL A 10 5.37 -4.08 0.17
C VAL A 10 5.50 -2.88 -0.76
N ASP A 11 4.41 -2.18 -0.96
CA ASP A 11 4.40 -0.85 -1.57
C ASP A 11 4.20 0.22 -0.49
N TYR A 12 4.32 1.48 -0.88
CA TYR A 12 4.23 2.63 0.00
C TYR A 12 3.17 3.60 -0.52
N GLY A 13 2.18 3.90 0.32
CA GLY A 13 1.12 4.87 0.06
C GLY A 13 1.17 6.05 1.03
N ILE A 14 0.57 7.18 0.63
CA ILE A 14 0.47 8.38 1.46
C ILE A 14 -0.90 8.39 2.13
N VAL A 15 -0.92 8.59 3.46
CA VAL A 15 -2.15 8.63 4.26
C VAL A 15 -2.25 9.96 5.00
N ARG A 16 -3.46 10.53 5.04
CA ARG A 16 -3.81 11.60 5.97
C ARG A 16 -4.27 10.97 7.28
N THR A 17 -3.41 11.03 8.29
CA THR A 17 -3.60 10.41 9.60
C THR A 17 -4.79 10.97 10.39
N ALA A 18 -5.28 12.17 10.06
CA ALA A 18 -6.44 12.78 10.74
C ALA A 18 -7.75 12.00 10.51
N ASP A 19 -7.95 11.48 9.30
CA ASP A 19 -9.19 10.81 8.89
C ASP A 19 -8.97 9.41 8.28
N GLU A 20 -7.72 8.93 8.30
CA GLU A 20 -7.29 7.64 7.73
C GLU A 20 -7.67 7.46 6.25
N VAL A 21 -7.58 8.54 5.47
CA VAL A 21 -7.81 8.54 4.02
C VAL A 21 -6.48 8.53 3.27
N TRP A 22 -6.47 7.89 2.11
CA TRP A 22 -5.28 7.66 1.28
C TRP A 22 -5.23 8.59 0.08
N LEU A 23 -4.03 8.92 -0.37
CA LEU A 23 -3.85 9.78 -1.54
C LEU A 23 -3.89 8.94 -2.81
N ALA A 24 -4.77 9.31 -3.73
CA ALA A 24 -4.89 8.74 -5.06
C ALA A 24 -4.67 9.83 -6.12
N ASP A 25 -4.03 9.45 -7.21
CA ASP A 25 -3.84 10.24 -8.42
C ASP A 25 -3.66 9.24 -9.57
N ASP A 26 -4.65 9.17 -10.46
CA ASP A 26 -4.69 8.21 -11.58
C ASP A 26 -3.48 8.32 -12.51
N ASP A 27 -2.94 9.53 -12.69
CA ASP A 27 -1.80 9.79 -13.56
C ASP A 27 -0.46 9.64 -12.82
N GLY A 28 -0.49 9.67 -11.47
CA GLY A 28 0.69 9.64 -10.61
C GLY A 28 1.59 10.86 -10.76
N ASP A 29 1.08 11.96 -11.36
CA ASP A 29 1.85 13.17 -11.66
C ASP A 29 1.68 14.29 -10.63
N GLY A 30 0.77 14.09 -9.66
CA GLY A 30 0.49 14.99 -8.54
C GLY A 30 -0.36 16.21 -8.93
N ARG A 31 -0.93 16.26 -10.15
CA ARG A 31 -1.73 17.40 -10.60
C ARG A 31 -3.18 17.33 -10.17
N ASN A 32 -3.73 16.13 -9.99
CA ASN A 32 -5.12 15.93 -9.59
C ASN A 32 -5.22 14.93 -8.43
N PRO A 33 -4.50 15.15 -7.31
CA PRO A 33 -4.57 14.24 -6.20
C PRO A 33 -5.93 14.36 -5.49
N GLU A 34 -6.49 13.22 -5.13
CA GLU A 34 -7.70 13.10 -4.33
C GLU A 34 -7.48 12.22 -3.09
N TRP A 35 -8.28 12.46 -2.06
CA TRP A 35 -8.25 11.67 -0.84
C TRP A 35 -9.37 10.64 -0.87
N VAL A 36 -9.00 9.36 -0.96
CA VAL A 36 -9.91 8.23 -1.00
C VAL A 36 -9.97 7.52 0.34
N ALA A 37 -11.13 6.95 0.68
CA ALA A 37 -11.29 6.22 1.94
C ALA A 37 -10.62 4.84 1.89
N ASP A 38 -10.69 4.19 0.73
CA ASP A 38 -10.21 2.84 0.54
C ASP A 38 -8.72 2.85 0.17
N GLU A 39 -7.94 2.07 0.92
CA GLU A 39 -6.51 1.88 0.65
C GLU A 39 -6.29 1.31 -0.76
N GLU A 40 -7.24 0.52 -1.25
CA GLU A 40 -7.21 -0.17 -2.55
C GLU A 40 -7.13 0.79 -3.74
N ASP A 41 -7.74 1.96 -3.62
CA ASP A 41 -7.77 3.01 -4.65
C ASP A 41 -6.58 3.98 -4.54
N ALA A 42 -5.72 3.81 -3.52
CA ALA A 42 -4.57 4.67 -3.31
C ALA A 42 -3.50 4.49 -4.40
N THR A 43 -2.83 5.58 -4.75
CA THR A 43 -1.62 5.52 -5.57
C THR A 43 -0.46 5.05 -4.69
N VAL A 44 0.10 3.89 -5.02
CA VAL A 44 1.17 3.25 -4.26
C VAL A 44 2.46 3.17 -5.08
N TRP A 45 3.58 3.15 -4.37
CA TRP A 45 4.92 3.16 -4.98
C TRP A 45 5.80 2.03 -4.43
N PRO A 46 6.64 1.39 -5.26
CA PRO A 46 7.54 0.32 -4.84
C PRO A 46 8.55 0.72 -3.75
N THR A 47 8.87 2.01 -3.62
CA THR A 47 9.79 2.49 -2.60
C THR A 47 9.26 3.71 -1.86
N ARG A 48 9.67 3.85 -0.60
CA ARG A 48 9.34 5.02 0.23
C ARG A 48 9.80 6.33 -0.42
N GLU A 49 10.99 6.35 -1.02
CA GLU A 49 11.54 7.54 -1.70
C GLU A 49 10.67 8.00 -2.89
N GLN A 50 10.05 7.06 -3.61
CA GLN A 50 9.10 7.37 -4.68
C GLN A 50 7.82 7.99 -4.12
N ALA A 51 7.29 7.45 -3.02
CA ALA A 51 6.15 8.03 -2.33
C ALA A 51 6.46 9.43 -1.78
N GLU A 52 7.65 9.67 -1.24
CA GLU A 52 8.09 11.00 -0.79
C GLU A 52 8.18 12.00 -1.96
N THR A 53 8.71 11.57 -3.10
CA THR A 53 8.76 12.40 -4.31
C THR A 53 7.36 12.74 -4.81
N PHE A 54 6.44 11.77 -4.79
CA PHE A 54 5.05 12.00 -5.17
C PHE A 54 4.33 12.93 -4.18
N ALA A 55 4.64 12.85 -2.88
CA ALA A 55 4.10 13.76 -1.87
C ALA A 55 4.47 15.24 -2.16
N LEU A 56 5.69 15.49 -2.65
CA LEU A 56 6.10 16.82 -3.12
C LEU A 56 5.28 17.28 -4.33
N LEU A 57 5.07 16.40 -5.31
CA LEU A 57 4.31 16.71 -6.52
C LEU A 57 2.84 17.02 -6.20
N ALA A 58 2.25 16.26 -5.30
CA ALA A 58 0.87 16.43 -4.84
C ALA A 58 0.69 17.61 -3.86
N GLY A 59 1.79 18.25 -3.44
CA GLY A 59 1.76 19.42 -2.56
C GLY A 59 1.37 19.11 -1.11
N VAL A 60 1.66 17.89 -0.65
CA VAL A 60 1.44 17.42 0.74
C VAL A 60 2.76 17.18 1.48
N ALA A 61 3.84 17.69 0.91
CA ALA A 61 5.18 17.70 1.46
C ALA A 61 5.96 18.91 0.93
N GLN A 62 7.05 19.24 1.61
CA GLN A 62 7.96 20.32 1.24
C GLN A 62 9.42 19.85 1.20
N GLU A 63 10.18 20.43 0.27
CA GLU A 63 11.63 20.25 0.23
C GLU A 63 12.28 21.21 1.24
N THR A 64 13.10 20.65 2.14
CA THR A 64 13.84 21.37 3.17
C THR A 64 15.34 21.18 2.98
N ASP A 65 16.16 21.97 3.69
CA ASP A 65 17.62 21.79 3.71
C ASP A 65 18.07 20.39 4.18
N THR A 66 17.20 19.65 4.88
CA THR A 66 17.48 18.32 5.43
C THR A 66 16.84 17.16 4.66
N GLY A 67 16.06 17.44 3.62
CA GLY A 67 15.34 16.45 2.83
C GLY A 67 13.85 16.78 2.67
N ILE A 68 13.04 15.76 2.38
CA ILE A 68 11.59 15.90 2.21
C ILE A 68 10.91 15.82 3.59
N GLU A 69 10.08 16.81 3.88
CA GLU A 69 9.26 16.86 5.09
C GLU A 69 7.78 16.79 4.70
N LEU A 70 7.04 15.83 5.24
CA LEU A 70 5.60 15.68 5.01
C LEU A 70 4.81 16.72 5.80
N ASP A 71 3.66 17.13 5.26
CA ASP A 71 2.74 18.03 5.96
C ASP A 71 2.28 17.44 7.31
N ASP A 72 1.90 18.34 8.23
CA ASP A 72 1.27 17.94 9.48
C ASP A 72 0.04 17.05 9.19
N HIS A 73 0.01 15.90 9.87
CA HIS A 73 -1.00 14.85 9.70
C HIS A 73 -0.89 14.01 8.42
N VAL A 74 0.19 14.10 7.65
CA VAL A 74 0.46 13.20 6.52
C VAL A 74 1.57 12.21 6.91
N ASP A 75 1.43 10.95 6.51
CA ASP A 75 2.41 9.89 6.75
C ASP A 75 2.54 8.97 5.53
N ILE A 76 3.67 8.28 5.40
CA ILE A 76 3.87 7.24 4.40
C ILE A 76 3.80 5.88 5.08
N ARG A 77 2.81 5.08 4.69
CA ARG A 77 2.53 3.75 5.23
C ARG A 77 2.80 2.65 4.21
N GLU A 78 3.16 1.50 4.76
CA GLU A 78 3.36 0.25 4.02
C GLU A 78 2.00 -0.34 3.64
N VAL A 79 1.89 -0.74 2.38
CA VAL A 79 0.77 -1.45 1.79
C VAL A 79 1.26 -2.86 1.48
N HIS A 80 0.73 -3.84 2.20
CA HIS A 80 1.17 -5.23 2.08
C HIS A 80 0.33 -5.98 1.05
N TRP A 81 1.02 -6.54 0.05
CA TRP A 81 0.45 -7.46 -0.92
C TRP A 81 0.82 -8.90 -0.55
N ILE A 82 -0.19 -9.74 -0.40
CA ILE A 82 -0.10 -11.18 -0.28
C ILE A 82 -0.05 -11.78 -1.68
N ASN A 83 0.82 -12.76 -1.92
CA ASN A 83 0.79 -13.47 -3.20
C ASN A 83 -0.54 -14.24 -3.32
N GLU A 84 -1.20 -14.15 -4.47
CA GLU A 84 -2.40 -14.97 -4.76
C GLU A 84 -2.12 -16.48 -4.64
N GLU A 85 -0.88 -16.93 -4.92
CA GLU A 85 -0.43 -18.31 -4.76
C GLU A 85 -0.22 -18.73 -3.29
N ASP A 86 -0.09 -17.78 -2.35
CA ASP A 86 0.02 -18.06 -0.89
C ASP A 86 -1.37 -18.16 -0.22
N ILE A 87 -2.45 -17.86 -0.94
CA ILE A 87 -3.83 -17.87 -0.42
C ILE A 87 -4.51 -19.22 -0.65
N GLU A 88 -3.99 -20.04 -1.57
CA GLU A 88 -4.44 -21.41 -1.71
C GLU A 88 -3.71 -22.29 -0.68
N PRO A 89 -4.42 -22.99 0.22
CA PRO A 89 -3.79 -24.10 0.93
C PRO A 89 -3.26 -25.07 -0.12
N ASP A 90 -1.94 -25.23 -0.21
CA ASP A 90 -1.32 -26.27 -1.03
C ASP A 90 -1.99 -27.62 -0.70
N ASP A 91 -2.07 -28.54 -1.67
CA ASP A 91 -2.67 -29.88 -1.49
C ASP A 91 -2.12 -30.65 -0.26
N LEU A 92 -1.00 -30.21 0.33
CA LEU A 92 -0.46 -30.67 1.61
C LEU A 92 -1.39 -30.41 2.81
N ASP A 93 -2.11 -29.29 2.83
CA ASP A 93 -3.13 -28.96 3.86
C ASP A 93 -4.38 -29.84 3.70
N ARG A 94 -4.68 -30.28 2.48
CA ARG A 94 -5.78 -31.22 2.19
C ARG A 94 -5.45 -32.64 2.64
N GLU A 95 -4.20 -33.07 2.46
CA GLU A 95 -3.74 -34.41 2.84
C GLU A 95 -3.71 -34.60 4.38
N LEU A 96 -3.40 -33.54 5.14
CA LEU A 96 -3.42 -33.56 6.62
C LEU A 96 -4.84 -33.65 7.23
N ASP A 97 -5.85 -33.06 6.58
CA ASP A 97 -7.25 -33.12 7.05
C ASP A 97 -7.93 -34.48 6.71
N GLU A 98 -7.44 -35.18 5.68
CA GLU A 98 -7.88 -36.53 5.34
C GLU A 98 -7.25 -37.62 6.25
N GLU A 99 -6.08 -37.39 6.85
CA GLU A 99 -5.44 -38.31 7.80
C GLU A 99 -6.01 -38.24 9.24
N GLU A 100 -6.53 -37.09 9.70
CA GLU A 100 -7.16 -37.00 11.04
C GLU A 100 -8.61 -37.51 11.09
N HIS A 101 -9.27 -37.68 9.93
CA HIS A 101 -10.66 -38.13 9.83
C HIS A 101 -10.86 -39.44 9.04
N GLY A 102 -9.78 -40.16 8.72
CA GLY A 102 -9.78 -41.37 7.89
C GLY A 102 -9.29 -42.66 8.57
N ASN A 103 -10.08 -43.17 9.54
CA ASN A 103 -10.15 -44.58 10.01
C ASN A 103 -8.99 -45.20 10.80
#